data_AF-A0A2A4LNX0-F1
#
_entry.id   AF-A0A2A4LNX0-F1
#
_cell.length_a   1.000
_cell.length_b   1.000
_cell.length_c   1.000
_cell.angle_alpha   90.00
_cell.angle_beta   90.00
_cell.angle_gamma   90.00
#
_symmetry.space_group_name_H-M   'P 1'
#
loop_
_entity.id
_entity.type
_entity.pdbx_description
1 polymer ?
#
loop_
_entity_poly.entity_id
_entity_poly.type
_entity_poly.pdbx_seq_one_letter_code
_entity_poly.pdbx_strand_id
1 'polypeptide(L)'
;MNGKFSKIKIAIITCCVIGLPNVVMSSELLNHKAKATGIMSVDDIDSMDSGFVETAQANTSLEAITLEELRISKLQILLDRTGVSPGVINGRKSEYLKRALNVFSEKKDKLIMLNDNDAIDQLIGEAEQEPFSYYKITKKDIAGPFVEKIPERIQDQGSLKSLTYRSLKEKLAENFHMDEAFLLRLNPDADFDKIGTKLKVANVGRNLSTKVVSIKADMNSRLLSAYDAKGKIVAIYPASIGSAQNPSPRGTFKVRNKAGFPKYTLSPSNTFELIDDGLPVVVASGPNNPVGIAWIGLSKKSYGIHGTPWPSRVGEAGSHGCIRLTNWDAMELAKLVSTGIEVVIE
;
A
#
# COMPACT_ATOMS: atom_id res chain seq x y z
N MET A 1 -65.14 -18.65 -31.73
CA MET A 1 -65.15 -19.99 -31.10
C MET A 1 -63.78 -20.18 -30.45
N ASN A 2 -63.63 -19.76 -29.18
CA ASN A 2 -63.69 -20.57 -27.94
C ASN A 2 -62.53 -21.57 -27.87
N GLY A 3 -61.64 -21.63 -26.87
CA GLY A 3 -61.44 -21.05 -25.53
C GLY A 3 -60.18 -21.77 -24.95
N LYS A 4 -59.66 -21.61 -23.73
CA LYS A 4 -59.89 -20.83 -22.51
C LYS A 4 -58.67 -21.07 -21.60
N PHE A 5 -58.44 -20.12 -20.68
CA PHE A 5 -57.48 -20.09 -19.58
C PHE A 5 -57.58 -21.23 -18.56
N SER A 6 -56.52 -21.50 -17.78
CA SER A 6 -56.60 -21.41 -16.30
C SER A 6 -55.24 -21.21 -15.61
N LYS A 7 -55.26 -20.36 -14.58
CA LYS A 7 -54.27 -20.18 -13.51
C LYS A 7 -54.66 -21.10 -12.35
N ILE A 8 -53.71 -21.55 -11.53
CA ILE A 8 -53.98 -22.01 -10.16
C ILE A 8 -53.03 -21.28 -9.19
N LYS A 9 -53.62 -20.84 -8.07
CA LYS A 9 -53.05 -20.03 -7.00
C LYS A 9 -53.44 -20.72 -5.68
N ILE A 10 -52.58 -20.57 -4.67
CA ILE A 10 -52.84 -20.56 -3.21
C ILE A 10 -52.92 -21.91 -2.47
N ALA A 11 -52.04 -22.08 -1.47
CA ALA A 11 -52.44 -22.24 -0.06
C ALA A 11 -51.28 -21.88 0.90
N ILE A 12 -51.53 -20.86 1.73
CA ILE A 12 -50.78 -20.50 2.93
C ILE A 12 -51.39 -21.29 4.09
N ILE A 13 -50.57 -21.90 4.95
CA ILE A 13 -50.98 -22.28 6.31
C ILE A 13 -49.91 -21.79 7.28
N THR A 14 -50.34 -20.87 8.15
CA THR A 14 -49.67 -20.40 9.35
C THR A 14 -50.21 -21.20 10.54
N CYS A 15 -49.37 -21.70 11.45
CA CYS A 15 -49.71 -21.77 12.89
C CYS A 15 -48.52 -22.09 13.81
N CYS A 16 -48.32 -21.20 14.79
CA CYS A 16 -47.89 -21.38 16.19
C CYS A 16 -46.60 -22.12 16.61
N VAL A 17 -45.65 -21.30 17.10
CA VAL A 17 -44.95 -21.29 18.40
C VAL A 17 -45.27 -22.45 19.39
N ILE A 18 -44.23 -23.06 19.99
CA ILE A 18 -43.98 -23.27 21.45
C ILE A 18 -42.66 -24.08 21.65
N GLY A 19 -41.78 -23.62 22.56
CA GLY A 19 -41.04 -24.47 23.52
C GLY A 19 -39.64 -25.02 23.16
N LEU A 20 -38.60 -24.46 23.80
CA LEU A 20 -37.29 -25.09 24.12
C LEU A 20 -37.49 -26.29 25.10
N PRO A 21 -36.58 -27.30 25.21
CA PRO A 21 -35.20 -27.11 25.70
C PRO A 21 -34.08 -28.01 25.10
N ASN A 22 -32.85 -27.61 25.46
CA ASN A 22 -31.55 -28.25 25.27
C ASN A 22 -31.51 -29.79 25.28
N VAL A 23 -30.75 -30.37 24.34
CA VAL A 23 -30.05 -31.64 24.53
C VAL A 23 -28.63 -31.52 23.96
N VAL A 24 -27.65 -31.77 24.83
CA VAL A 24 -26.23 -31.98 24.56
C VAL A 24 -25.99 -33.47 24.31
N MET A 25 -24.85 -33.80 23.67
CA MET A 25 -24.21 -35.12 23.44
C MET A 25 -24.34 -35.61 21.98
N SER A 26 -23.33 -36.15 21.32
CA SER A 26 -21.91 -36.39 21.64
C SER A 26 -21.23 -36.85 20.34
N SER A 27 -19.98 -36.46 20.16
CA SER A 27 -19.05 -36.98 19.16
C SER A 27 -18.83 -38.48 19.33
N GLU A 28 -19.16 -39.29 18.32
CA GLU A 28 -18.51 -40.57 17.95
C GLU A 28 -19.46 -41.38 17.07
N LEU A 29 -19.30 -41.27 15.75
CA LEU A 29 -19.64 -42.30 14.75
C LEU A 29 -19.40 -41.71 13.36
N LEU A 30 -18.16 -41.85 12.85
CA LEU A 30 -17.85 -42.00 11.43
C LEU A 30 -16.32 -42.05 11.27
N ASN A 31 -15.74 -43.18 11.69
CA ASN A 31 -14.40 -43.54 11.26
C ASN A 31 -14.38 -44.99 10.83
N HIS A 32 -14.77 -45.26 9.59
CA HIS A 32 -14.30 -46.42 8.84
C HIS A 32 -14.62 -46.27 7.35
N LYS A 33 -13.56 -46.41 6.53
CA LYS A 33 -13.50 -46.55 5.06
C LYS A 33 -13.42 -45.26 4.23
N ALA A 34 -12.19 -44.80 4.01
CA ALA A 34 -11.73 -44.36 2.68
C ALA A 34 -10.19 -44.34 2.65
N LYS A 35 -9.59 -45.49 2.31
CA LYS A 35 -8.21 -45.60 1.82
C LYS A 35 -8.33 -46.09 0.39
N ALA A 36 -7.61 -45.45 -0.53
CA ALA A 36 -7.51 -45.73 -1.97
C ALA A 36 -8.61 -45.14 -2.88
N THR A 37 -8.49 -43.85 -3.17
CA THR A 37 -8.49 -43.24 -4.52
C THR A 37 -8.16 -41.76 -4.32
N GLY A 38 -7.12 -41.26 -5.00
CA GLY A 38 -6.68 -39.87 -4.89
C GLY A 38 -7.67 -38.93 -5.56
N ILE A 39 -8.67 -38.48 -4.80
CA ILE A 39 -9.56 -37.36 -5.11
C ILE A 39 -9.66 -36.57 -3.81
N MET A 40 -9.11 -35.35 -3.79
CA MET A 40 -9.21 -34.47 -2.63
C MET A 40 -10.69 -34.15 -2.36
N SER A 41 -11.10 -34.31 -1.11
CA SER A 41 -12.44 -34.02 -0.60
C SER A 41 -12.69 -32.52 -0.48
N VAL A 42 -13.96 -32.14 -0.51
CA VAL A 42 -14.51 -30.77 -0.59
C VAL A 42 -14.42 -30.00 0.74
N ASP A 43 -13.49 -30.36 1.63
CA ASP A 43 -13.37 -29.75 2.97
C ASP A 43 -12.06 -28.96 3.19
N ASP A 44 -11.29 -28.67 2.14
CA ASP A 44 -10.08 -27.82 2.20
C ASP A 44 -10.22 -26.48 1.43
N ILE A 45 -11.45 -26.02 1.16
CA ILE A 45 -11.73 -24.76 0.44
C ILE A 45 -12.14 -23.60 1.38
N ASP A 46 -12.12 -23.80 2.69
CA ASP A 46 -12.60 -22.79 3.63
C ASP A 46 -11.58 -22.53 4.76
N SER A 47 -10.47 -21.88 4.43
CA SER A 47 -9.78 -20.98 5.37
C SER A 47 -8.72 -20.13 4.66
N MET A 48 -8.74 -18.83 4.97
CA MET A 48 -7.75 -17.79 4.62
C MET A 48 -8.05 -16.89 3.40
N ASP A 49 -9.32 -16.77 3.03
CA ASP A 49 -9.82 -15.55 2.40
C ASP A 49 -11.18 -15.20 3.03
N SER A 50 -11.39 -13.92 3.36
CA SER A 50 -12.44 -13.39 4.26
C SER A 50 -12.17 -13.54 5.76
N GLY A 51 -11.47 -12.55 6.33
CA GLY A 51 -11.24 -12.51 7.77
C GLY A 51 -10.50 -11.27 8.25
N PHE A 52 -10.82 -10.09 7.73
CA PHE A 52 -10.62 -8.89 8.53
C PHE A 52 -11.99 -8.29 8.84
N VAL A 53 -12.46 -8.65 10.04
CA VAL A 53 -13.34 -7.77 10.79
C VAL A 53 -12.65 -6.42 10.81
N GLU A 54 -13.21 -5.47 10.07
CA GLU A 54 -13.02 -4.07 10.39
C GLU A 54 -13.52 -3.93 11.82
N THR A 55 -12.60 -4.02 12.78
CA THR A 55 -12.85 -3.40 14.08
C THR A 55 -12.92 -1.93 13.76
N ALA A 56 -14.12 -1.47 13.40
CA ALA A 56 -14.54 -0.12 13.61
C ALA A 56 -14.31 0.12 15.10
N GLN A 57 -13.11 0.60 15.45
CA GLN A 57 -12.92 1.35 16.67
C GLN A 57 -13.75 2.61 16.49
N ALA A 58 -15.02 2.46 16.85
CA ALA A 58 -15.88 3.54 17.23
C ALA A 58 -15.11 4.44 18.21
N ASN A 59 -14.96 5.71 17.83
CA ASN A 59 -14.65 6.82 18.73
C ASN A 59 -13.65 6.51 19.86
N THR A 60 -12.41 6.20 19.51
CA THR A 60 -11.28 6.63 20.35
C THR A 60 -10.90 8.03 19.89
N SER A 61 -10.97 9.01 20.78
CA SER A 61 -10.30 10.30 20.57
C SER A 61 -8.88 9.98 20.13
N LEU A 62 -8.51 10.37 18.91
CA LEU A 62 -7.17 10.15 18.38
C LEU A 62 -6.15 10.64 19.41
N GLU A 63 -5.29 9.73 19.90
CA GLU A 63 -4.32 10.07 20.94
C GLU A 63 -3.45 11.25 20.50
N ALA A 64 -3.13 12.16 21.42
CA ALA A 64 -2.26 13.29 21.13
C ALA A 64 -0.88 12.80 20.61
N ILE A 65 -0.27 13.58 19.71
CA ILE A 65 1.10 13.29 19.25
C ILE A 65 2.08 13.51 20.40
N THR A 66 2.90 12.50 20.67
CA THR A 66 3.98 12.58 21.66
C THR A 66 5.16 13.40 21.15
N LEU A 67 6.02 13.88 22.06
CA LEU A 67 7.26 14.57 21.68
C LEU A 67 8.21 13.65 20.88
N GLU A 68 8.22 12.35 21.19
CA GLU A 68 8.99 11.36 20.44
C GLU A 68 8.46 11.20 19.01
N GLU A 69 7.14 11.06 18.83
CA GLU A 69 6.55 10.98 17.49
C GLU A 69 6.84 12.24 16.67
N LEU A 70 6.79 13.41 17.31
CA LEU A 70 7.13 14.66 16.65
C LEU A 70 8.62 14.72 16.26
N ARG A 71 9.52 14.23 17.11
CA ARG A 71 10.97 14.15 16.82
C ARG A 71 11.24 13.21 15.65
N ILE A 72 10.64 12.03 15.67
CA ILE A 72 10.86 11.01 14.64
C ILE A 72 10.25 11.43 13.31
N SER A 73 9.08 12.07 13.30
CA SER A 73 8.51 12.61 12.07
C SER A 73 9.37 13.72 11.46
N LYS A 74 9.98 14.59 12.27
CA LYS A 74 10.97 15.56 11.78
C LYS A 74 12.17 14.87 11.14
N LEU A 75 12.71 13.82 11.77
CA LEU A 75 13.79 13.03 11.19
C LEU A 75 13.38 12.40 9.84
N GLN A 76 12.20 11.78 9.78
CA GLN A 76 11.66 11.20 8.54
C GLN A 76 11.61 12.24 7.42
N ILE A 77 11.08 13.44 7.70
CA ILE A 77 11.01 14.53 6.72
C ILE A 77 12.39 14.98 6.24
N LEU A 78 13.39 15.01 7.12
CA LEU A 78 14.75 15.38 6.72
C LEU A 78 15.37 14.34 5.80
N LEU A 79 15.14 13.05 6.07
CA LEU A 79 15.61 11.97 5.20
C LEU A 79 14.95 12.02 3.82
N ASP A 80 13.62 12.24 3.77
CA ASP A 80 12.82 12.39 2.54
C ASP A 80 13.42 13.45 1.59
N ARG A 81 13.96 14.54 2.13
CA ARG A 81 14.59 15.62 1.36
C ARG A 81 15.94 15.29 0.73
N THR A 82 16.52 14.11 1.01
CA THR A 82 17.94 13.82 0.72
C THR A 82 18.12 12.68 -0.29
N GLY A 83 17.03 12.17 -0.85
CA GLY A 83 17.04 10.93 -1.65
C GLY A 83 17.22 9.68 -0.80
N VAL A 84 17.01 9.76 0.52
CA VAL A 84 17.00 8.61 1.42
C VAL A 84 15.59 8.53 1.98
N SER A 85 14.67 7.91 1.24
CA SER A 85 13.26 7.90 1.63
C SER A 85 13.09 7.18 2.97
N PRO A 86 12.36 7.77 3.93
CA PRO A 86 11.97 7.09 5.16
C PRO A 86 10.79 6.13 4.94
N GLY A 87 10.20 6.12 3.73
CA GLY A 87 8.88 5.57 3.47
C GLY A 87 7.80 6.56 3.93
N VAL A 88 6.79 6.06 4.63
CA VAL A 88 5.70 6.90 5.15
C VAL A 88 6.14 7.72 6.37
N ILE A 89 5.74 9.00 6.42
CA ILE A 89 5.93 9.87 7.58
C ILE A 89 4.79 9.63 8.57
N ASN A 90 5.10 8.98 9.68
CA ASN A 90 4.13 8.55 10.69
C ASN A 90 4.61 8.77 12.13
N GLY A 91 5.80 9.33 12.33
CA GLY A 91 6.38 9.56 13.66
C GLY A 91 6.85 8.30 14.39
N ARG A 92 6.88 7.13 13.74
CA ARG A 92 7.26 5.87 14.38
C ARG A 92 8.68 5.45 14.02
N LYS A 93 9.41 4.94 15.02
CA LYS A 93 10.64 4.20 14.77
C LYS A 93 10.31 2.90 14.05
N SER A 94 11.13 2.53 13.07
CA SER A 94 11.02 1.25 12.37
C SER A 94 12.41 0.78 11.94
N GLU A 95 12.54 -0.52 11.67
CA GLU A 95 13.78 -1.06 11.12
C GLU A 95 14.10 -0.45 9.75
N TYR A 96 13.11 -0.02 8.97
CA TYR A 96 13.32 0.67 7.70
C TYR A 96 13.87 2.07 7.90
N LEU A 97 13.32 2.83 8.85
CA LEU A 97 13.84 4.14 9.22
C LEU A 97 15.29 4.02 9.72
N LYS A 98 15.59 3.00 10.54
CA LYS A 98 16.95 2.72 11.00
C LYS A 98 17.90 2.44 9.85
N ARG A 99 17.51 1.60 8.89
CA ARG A 99 18.34 1.28 7.71
C ARG A 99 18.54 2.51 6.81
N ALA A 100 17.49 3.29 6.59
CA ALA A 100 17.57 4.56 5.88
C ALA A 100 18.54 5.54 6.57
N LEU A 101 18.42 5.69 7.89
CA LEU A 101 19.31 6.53 8.70
C LEU A 101 20.76 6.06 8.65
N ASN A 102 21.02 4.75 8.62
CA ASN A 102 22.38 4.22 8.47
C ASN A 102 23.00 4.66 7.14
N VAL A 103 22.26 4.55 6.02
CA VAL A 103 22.79 4.99 4.73
C VAL A 103 22.97 6.51 4.67
N PHE A 104 22.07 7.27 5.29
CA PHE A 104 22.23 8.72 5.42
C PHE A 104 23.48 9.07 6.25
N SER A 105 23.72 8.35 7.35
CA SER A 105 24.88 8.51 8.22
C SER A 105 26.19 8.25 7.48
N GLU A 106 26.25 7.18 6.68
CA GLU A 106 27.39 6.87 5.80
C GLU A 106 27.62 7.98 4.78
N LYS A 107 26.57 8.50 4.13
CA LYS A 107 26.67 9.64 3.20
C LYS A 107 27.18 10.93 3.85
N LYS A 108 27.02 11.06 5.16
CA LYS A 108 27.45 12.22 5.96
C LYS A 108 28.80 12.02 6.66
N ASP A 109 29.41 10.85 6.53
CA ASP A 109 30.59 10.43 7.29
C ASP A 109 30.43 10.67 8.81
N LYS A 110 29.20 10.48 9.33
CA LYS A 110 28.85 10.69 10.75
C LYS A 110 27.82 9.64 11.18
N LEU A 111 28.18 8.82 12.17
CA LEU A 111 27.29 7.81 12.74
C LEU A 111 26.14 8.48 13.52
N ILE A 112 24.89 8.21 13.11
CA ILE A 112 23.69 8.68 13.80
C ILE A 112 22.82 7.46 14.11
N MET A 113 22.60 7.19 15.38
CA MET A 113 21.80 6.05 15.82
C MET A 113 20.34 6.46 16.06
N LEU A 114 19.38 5.61 15.70
CA LEU A 114 17.95 5.94 15.85
C LEU A 114 17.49 6.09 17.31
N ASN A 115 18.26 5.57 18.27
CA ASN A 115 18.03 5.72 19.70
C ASN A 115 18.84 6.87 20.34
N ASP A 116 19.66 7.58 19.56
CA ASP A 116 20.40 8.75 20.01
C ASP A 116 19.59 10.01 19.74
N ASN A 117 18.80 10.39 20.75
CA ASN A 117 17.92 11.54 20.70
C ASN A 117 18.68 12.86 20.50
N ASP A 118 19.87 13.01 21.08
CA ASP A 118 20.67 14.23 21.00
C ASP A 118 21.26 14.39 19.59
N ALA A 119 21.76 13.31 19.00
CA ALA A 119 22.23 13.33 17.62
C ALA A 119 21.09 13.63 16.63
N ILE A 120 19.88 13.11 16.87
CA ILE A 120 18.69 13.41 16.07
C ILE A 120 18.29 14.89 16.22
N ASP A 121 18.27 15.43 17.44
CA ASP A 121 17.93 16.85 17.66
C ASP A 121 18.97 17.77 17.02
N GLN A 122 20.25 17.43 17.11
CA GLN A 122 21.31 18.16 16.41
C GLN A 122 21.06 18.16 14.90
N LEU A 123 20.78 17.00 14.31
CA LEU A 123 20.48 16.89 12.87
C LEU A 123 19.24 17.72 12.48
N ILE A 124 18.22 17.74 13.34
CA ILE A 124 17.03 18.57 13.13
C ILE A 124 17.36 20.06 13.21
N GLY A 125 18.20 20.47 14.15
CA GLY A 125 18.64 21.87 14.30
C GLY A 125 19.52 22.38 13.17
N GLU A 126 20.23 21.48 12.47
CA GLU A 126 21.06 21.80 11.29
C GLU A 126 20.22 21.96 10.00
N ALA A 127 18.92 21.69 10.03
CA ALA A 127 18.07 21.76 8.85
C ALA A 127 17.83 23.20 8.37
N GLU A 128 18.07 23.46 7.08
CA GLU A 128 17.86 24.78 6.47
C GLU A 128 16.39 25.24 6.45
N GLN A 129 15.46 24.28 6.47
CA GLN A 129 14.02 24.53 6.42
C GLN A 129 13.32 23.75 7.51
N GLU A 130 12.32 24.39 8.12
CA GLU A 130 11.42 23.74 9.07
C GLU A 130 10.86 22.42 8.50
N PRO A 131 10.92 21.32 9.26
CA PRO A 131 10.39 20.04 8.82
C PRO A 131 8.88 20.10 8.52
N PHE A 132 8.12 20.93 9.22
CA PHE A 132 6.70 21.11 8.94
C PHE A 132 6.41 22.45 8.28
N SER A 133 5.40 22.47 7.42
CA SER A 133 4.83 23.67 6.83
C SER A 133 3.32 23.70 7.03
N TYR A 134 2.67 24.76 6.55
CA TYR A 134 1.21 24.89 6.58
C TYR A 134 0.63 24.86 5.17
N TYR A 135 -0.31 23.95 4.94
CA TYR A 135 -1.11 23.87 3.73
C TYR A 135 -2.50 24.47 3.97
N LYS A 136 -3.00 25.25 3.02
CA LYS A 136 -4.34 25.84 3.09
C LYS A 136 -5.28 25.06 2.17
N ILE A 137 -6.32 24.44 2.73
CA ILE A 137 -7.31 23.70 1.94
C ILE A 137 -7.96 24.62 0.91
N THR A 138 -7.97 24.18 -0.34
CA THR A 138 -8.52 24.94 -1.46
C THR A 138 -9.90 24.41 -1.87
N LYS A 139 -10.64 25.21 -2.64
CA LYS A 139 -11.90 24.76 -3.26
C LYS A 139 -11.69 23.53 -4.17
N LYS A 140 -10.55 23.47 -4.87
CA LYS A 140 -10.20 22.35 -5.76
C LYS A 140 -9.97 21.05 -4.98
N ASP A 141 -9.47 21.16 -3.75
CA ASP A 141 -9.23 20.00 -2.90
C ASP A 141 -10.52 19.31 -2.50
N ILE A 142 -11.50 20.08 -2.02
CA ILE A 142 -12.82 19.57 -1.63
C ILE A 142 -13.61 19.04 -2.84
N ALA A 143 -13.43 19.66 -4.01
CA ALA A 143 -14.15 19.25 -5.22
C ALA A 143 -13.76 17.84 -5.74
N GLY A 144 -12.64 17.27 -5.29
CA GLY A 144 -12.18 15.95 -5.72
C GLY A 144 -11.48 15.95 -7.08
N PRO A 145 -11.53 14.84 -7.84
CA PRO A 145 -12.46 13.72 -7.73
C PRO A 145 -12.14 12.73 -6.60
N PHE A 146 -13.18 12.17 -5.98
CA PHE A 146 -13.09 11.11 -4.97
C PHE A 146 -13.96 9.91 -5.33
N VAL A 147 -13.58 8.72 -4.86
CA VAL A 147 -14.35 7.48 -4.98
C VAL A 147 -14.51 6.89 -3.58
N GLU A 148 -15.66 7.17 -2.97
CA GLU A 148 -15.94 6.84 -1.57
C GLU A 148 -15.77 5.35 -1.26
N LYS A 149 -16.27 4.48 -2.15
CA LYS A 149 -16.18 3.03 -1.99
C LYS A 149 -15.40 2.39 -3.14
N ILE A 150 -14.31 1.75 -2.79
CA ILE A 150 -13.51 0.91 -3.68
C ILE A 150 -13.72 -0.53 -3.23
N PRO A 151 -14.26 -1.43 -4.08
CA PRO A 151 -14.41 -2.84 -3.75
C PRO A 151 -13.07 -3.47 -3.36
N GLU A 152 -13.08 -4.37 -2.37
CA GLU A 152 -11.87 -5.07 -1.95
C GLU A 152 -11.34 -6.00 -3.05
N ARG A 153 -12.24 -6.77 -3.66
CA ARG A 153 -11.91 -7.69 -4.75
C ARG A 153 -11.53 -6.92 -6.01
N ILE A 154 -10.35 -7.21 -6.56
CA ILE A 154 -9.80 -6.48 -7.71
C ILE A 154 -10.72 -6.59 -8.93
N GLN A 155 -11.38 -7.73 -9.13
CA GLN A 155 -12.32 -7.93 -10.23
C GLN A 155 -13.48 -6.93 -10.20
N ASP A 156 -14.02 -6.63 -9.02
CA ASP A 156 -15.15 -5.73 -8.86
C ASP A 156 -14.75 -4.26 -9.11
N GLN A 157 -13.46 -3.93 -8.93
CA GLN A 157 -12.90 -2.60 -9.23
C GLN A 157 -12.91 -2.29 -10.73
N GLY A 158 -13.01 -3.28 -11.61
CA GLY A 158 -13.09 -3.09 -13.07
C GLY A 158 -14.32 -2.29 -13.52
N SER A 159 -15.35 -2.22 -12.68
CA SER A 159 -16.55 -1.41 -12.91
C SER A 159 -16.34 0.10 -12.68
N LEU A 160 -15.26 0.49 -12.00
CA LEU A 160 -14.98 1.88 -11.66
C LEU A 160 -14.31 2.63 -12.81
N LYS A 161 -14.73 3.89 -13.03
CA LYS A 161 -14.13 4.77 -14.05
C LYS A 161 -12.70 5.21 -13.72
N SER A 162 -12.37 5.29 -12.43
CA SER A 162 -11.04 5.66 -11.91
C SER A 162 -10.88 5.16 -10.48
N LEU A 163 -9.65 4.84 -10.08
CA LEU A 163 -9.29 4.51 -8.70
C LEU A 163 -8.57 5.70 -8.03
N THR A 164 -9.26 6.84 -7.99
CA THR A 164 -8.78 8.04 -7.28
C THR A 164 -8.85 7.83 -5.76
N TYR A 165 -8.45 8.84 -4.99
CA TYR A 165 -8.54 8.85 -3.53
C TYR A 165 -9.99 8.67 -3.04
N ARG A 166 -10.18 8.05 -1.88
CA ARG A 166 -11.49 7.90 -1.23
C ARG A 166 -11.92 9.18 -0.54
N SER A 167 -10.95 9.96 -0.05
CA SER A 167 -11.22 11.19 0.69
C SER A 167 -10.15 12.26 0.46
N LEU A 168 -10.45 13.49 0.89
CA LEU A 168 -9.45 14.56 0.92
C LEU A 168 -8.29 14.24 1.88
N LYS A 169 -8.59 13.57 3.00
CA LYS A 169 -7.59 13.19 4.03
C LYS A 169 -6.54 12.26 3.43
N GLU A 170 -7.00 11.20 2.74
CA GLU A 170 -6.13 10.26 2.01
C GLU A 170 -5.28 10.99 0.96
N LYS A 171 -5.92 11.83 0.14
CA LYS A 171 -5.22 12.63 -0.89
C LYS A 171 -4.11 13.51 -0.30
N LEU A 172 -4.41 14.23 0.77
CA LEU A 172 -3.43 15.12 1.40
C LEU A 172 -2.33 14.34 2.10
N ALA A 173 -2.67 13.25 2.79
CA ALA A 173 -1.69 12.38 3.40
C ALA A 173 -0.68 11.88 2.34
N GLU A 174 -1.17 11.34 1.21
CA GLU A 174 -0.29 10.87 0.15
C GLU A 174 0.53 12.00 -0.51
N ASN A 175 -0.08 13.17 -0.77
CA ASN A 175 0.64 14.31 -1.36
C ASN A 175 1.78 14.85 -0.48
N PHE A 176 1.70 14.66 0.84
CA PHE A 176 2.72 15.08 1.79
C PHE A 176 3.52 13.90 2.35
N HIS A 177 3.42 12.71 1.74
CA HIS A 177 4.12 11.48 2.12
C HIS A 177 3.83 11.03 3.56
N MET A 178 2.66 11.38 4.09
CA MET A 178 2.26 11.12 5.47
C MET A 178 1.32 9.92 5.57
N ASP A 179 1.31 9.30 6.74
CA ASP A 179 0.22 8.42 7.15
C ASP A 179 -1.04 9.25 7.45
N GLU A 180 -2.22 8.76 7.03
CA GLU A 180 -3.48 9.50 7.20
C GLU A 180 -3.84 9.70 8.67
N ALA A 181 -3.69 8.66 9.52
CA ALA A 181 -3.99 8.78 10.94
C ALA A 181 -3.02 9.75 11.63
N PHE A 182 -1.74 9.75 11.23
CA PHE A 182 -0.76 10.72 11.71
C PHE A 182 -1.11 12.16 11.28
N LEU A 183 -1.53 12.38 10.02
CA LEU A 183 -1.97 13.70 9.55
C LEU A 183 -3.16 14.24 10.36
N LEU A 184 -4.14 13.38 10.67
CA LEU A 184 -5.29 13.75 11.50
C LEU A 184 -4.88 14.08 12.94
N ARG A 185 -4.04 13.24 13.56
CA ARG A 185 -3.49 13.48 14.90
C ARG A 185 -2.65 14.75 15.00
N LEU A 186 -1.97 15.12 13.91
CA LEU A 186 -1.18 16.35 13.84
C LEU A 186 -2.06 17.61 13.75
N ASN A 187 -3.31 17.45 13.37
CA ASN A 187 -4.28 18.52 13.17
C ASN A 187 -5.62 18.20 13.88
N PRO A 188 -5.61 17.99 15.21
CA PRO A 188 -6.77 17.45 15.93
C PRO A 188 -7.99 18.36 15.88
N ASP A 189 -7.79 19.67 15.79
CA ASP A 189 -8.85 20.69 15.76
C ASP A 189 -9.22 21.13 14.32
N ALA A 190 -8.63 20.52 13.30
CA ALA A 190 -8.82 20.97 11.92
C ALA A 190 -10.10 20.42 11.30
N ASP A 191 -10.87 21.32 10.69
CA ASP A 191 -11.99 20.97 9.82
C ASP A 191 -11.49 20.77 8.38
N PHE A 192 -11.36 19.51 7.97
CA PHE A 192 -10.88 19.12 6.65
C PHE A 192 -11.88 19.43 5.52
N ASP A 193 -13.15 19.69 5.84
CA ASP A 193 -14.19 20.00 4.84
C ASP A 193 -14.35 21.51 4.62
N LYS A 194 -13.59 22.33 5.36
CA LYS A 194 -13.66 23.79 5.28
C LYS A 194 -12.54 24.39 4.43
N ILE A 195 -12.96 25.12 3.38
CA ILE A 195 -12.04 25.92 2.56
C ILE A 195 -11.29 26.90 3.45
N GLY A 196 -9.97 26.93 3.28
CA GLY A 196 -9.11 27.85 3.97
C GLY A 196 -8.62 27.38 5.34
N THR A 197 -9.06 26.21 5.82
CA THR A 197 -8.42 25.54 6.96
C THR A 197 -6.93 25.39 6.69
N LYS A 198 -6.12 25.75 7.69
CA LYS A 198 -4.67 25.61 7.66
C LYS A 198 -4.31 24.29 8.35
N LEU A 199 -3.65 23.41 7.62
CA LEU A 199 -3.17 22.12 8.10
C LEU A 199 -1.67 22.17 8.23
N LYS A 200 -1.14 21.73 9.37
CA LYS A 200 0.27 21.42 9.53
C LYS A 200 0.56 20.12 8.79
N VAL A 201 1.50 20.16 7.84
CA VAL A 201 1.86 19.03 6.97
C VAL A 201 3.37 18.91 6.88
N ALA A 202 3.86 17.74 6.48
CA ALA A 202 5.26 17.54 6.18
C ALA A 202 5.72 18.46 5.04
N ASN A 203 6.83 19.16 5.25
CA ASN A 203 7.49 19.92 4.20
C ASN A 203 8.47 19.00 3.47
N VAL A 204 7.95 18.18 2.56
CA VAL A 204 8.69 17.13 1.83
C VAL A 204 9.69 17.69 0.82
N GLY A 205 10.64 16.84 0.41
CA GLY A 205 11.65 17.14 -0.58
C GLY A 205 11.10 17.41 -1.99
N ARG A 206 11.93 18.05 -2.81
CA ARG A 206 11.70 18.07 -4.26
C ARG A 206 12.12 16.73 -4.85
N ASN A 207 11.40 16.30 -5.90
CA ASN A 207 11.82 15.13 -6.66
C ASN A 207 13.26 15.30 -7.17
N LEU A 208 14.03 14.23 -7.05
CA LEU A 208 15.37 14.14 -7.62
C LEU A 208 15.33 14.28 -9.15
N SER A 209 16.46 14.67 -9.73
CA SER A 209 16.62 14.82 -11.20
C SER A 209 17.83 14.07 -11.75
N THR A 210 18.67 13.49 -10.89
CA THR A 210 19.87 12.75 -11.29
C THR A 210 19.47 11.46 -12.00
N LYS A 211 20.02 11.25 -13.19
CA LYS A 211 19.75 10.05 -14.00
C LYS A 211 20.27 8.79 -13.30
N VAL A 212 19.42 7.77 -13.25
CA VAL A 212 19.74 6.45 -12.69
C VAL A 212 20.11 5.49 -13.83
N VAL A 213 21.20 4.75 -13.67
CA VAL A 213 21.70 3.77 -14.67
C VAL A 213 21.67 2.33 -14.19
N SER A 214 21.48 2.10 -12.88
CA SER A 214 21.26 0.77 -12.33
C SER A 214 20.45 0.84 -11.03
N ILE A 215 19.74 -0.24 -10.74
CA ILE A 215 18.93 -0.42 -9.55
C ILE A 215 19.35 -1.72 -8.86
N LYS A 216 19.38 -1.70 -7.53
CA LYS A 216 19.54 -2.88 -6.69
C LYS A 216 18.37 -2.98 -5.72
N ALA A 217 17.67 -4.11 -5.71
CA ALA A 217 16.63 -4.42 -4.75
C ALA A 217 17.10 -5.57 -3.85
N ASP A 218 17.32 -5.28 -2.58
CA ASP A 218 17.83 -6.23 -1.59
C ASP A 218 16.68 -6.75 -0.73
N MET A 219 16.46 -8.06 -0.82
CA MET A 219 15.36 -8.76 -0.15
C MET A 219 15.55 -8.84 1.38
N ASN A 220 16.79 -8.77 1.88
CA ASN A 220 17.09 -8.84 3.31
C ASN A 220 16.92 -7.46 3.96
N SER A 221 17.51 -6.43 3.35
CA SER A 221 17.40 -5.06 3.84
C SER A 221 16.06 -4.43 3.47
N ARG A 222 15.28 -5.02 2.55
CA ARG A 222 14.00 -4.48 2.05
C ARG A 222 14.15 -3.05 1.55
N LEU A 223 15.29 -2.77 0.93
CA LEU A 223 15.63 -1.49 0.33
C LEU A 223 15.81 -1.65 -1.17
N LEU A 224 15.32 -0.68 -1.92
CA LEU A 224 15.68 -0.46 -3.31
C LEU A 224 16.64 0.73 -3.38
N SER A 225 17.84 0.50 -3.89
CA SER A 225 18.87 1.52 -4.11
C SER A 225 19.02 1.81 -5.61
N ALA A 226 19.10 3.08 -5.97
CA ALA A 226 19.27 3.56 -7.33
C ALA A 226 20.60 4.30 -7.49
N TYR A 227 21.35 3.97 -8.54
CA TYR A 227 22.73 4.43 -8.72
C TYR A 227 22.91 5.25 -10.00
N ASP A 228 23.81 6.24 -9.95
CA ASP A 228 24.24 6.99 -11.13
C ASP A 228 25.36 6.27 -11.91
N ALA A 229 25.79 6.88 -13.03
CA ALA A 229 26.85 6.34 -13.88
C ALA A 229 28.22 6.17 -13.19
N LYS A 230 28.42 6.78 -12.02
CA LYS A 230 29.65 6.68 -11.23
C LYS A 230 29.53 5.64 -10.11
N GLY A 231 28.39 4.94 -10.01
CA GLY A 231 28.11 4.00 -8.93
C GLY A 231 27.75 4.68 -7.61
N LYS A 232 27.42 5.99 -7.61
CA LYS A 232 26.98 6.69 -6.41
C LYS A 232 25.48 6.48 -6.20
N ILE A 233 25.08 6.25 -4.94
CA ILE A 233 23.67 6.16 -4.55
C ILE A 233 22.98 7.51 -4.77
N VAL A 234 22.09 7.54 -5.75
CA VAL A 234 21.17 8.65 -6.04
C VAL A 234 20.03 8.62 -5.04
N ALA A 235 19.36 7.47 -4.93
CA ALA A 235 18.17 7.33 -4.11
C ALA A 235 18.11 5.97 -3.40
N ILE A 236 17.44 5.94 -2.25
CA ILE A 236 17.05 4.71 -1.54
C ILE A 236 15.59 4.80 -1.15
N TYR A 237 14.88 3.68 -1.31
CA TYR A 237 13.47 3.55 -1.00
C TYR A 237 13.21 2.27 -0.18
N PRO A 238 12.43 2.34 0.91
CA PRO A 238 11.83 1.17 1.51
C PRO A 238 10.97 0.43 0.49
N ALA A 239 11.08 -0.89 0.47
CA ALA A 239 10.45 -1.72 -0.55
C ALA A 239 9.85 -2.99 0.04
N SER A 240 8.59 -3.25 -0.29
CA SER A 240 7.98 -4.57 -0.11
C SER A 240 8.41 -5.46 -1.28
N ILE A 241 9.32 -6.38 -0.99
CA ILE A 241 9.84 -7.37 -1.95
C ILE A 241 9.27 -8.73 -1.56
N GLY A 242 9.01 -9.63 -2.52
CA GLY A 242 8.17 -10.82 -2.38
C GLY A 242 8.27 -11.60 -1.06
N SER A 243 7.14 -12.21 -0.66
CA SER A 243 7.05 -13.03 0.56
C SER A 243 7.78 -14.37 0.41
N ALA A 244 7.90 -15.13 1.50
CA ALA A 244 8.41 -16.50 1.44
C ALA A 244 7.51 -17.41 0.57
N GLN A 245 6.20 -17.20 0.63
CA GLN A 245 5.22 -17.96 -0.16
C GLN A 245 5.23 -17.55 -1.63
N ASN A 246 5.53 -16.28 -1.94
CA ASN A 246 5.56 -15.72 -3.29
C ASN A 246 6.84 -14.88 -3.50
N PRO A 247 8.01 -15.52 -3.61
CA PRO A 247 9.29 -14.81 -3.64
C PRO A 247 9.45 -14.00 -4.92
N SER A 248 10.08 -12.82 -4.80
CA SER A 248 10.57 -12.10 -5.97
C SER A 248 11.66 -12.90 -6.67
N PRO A 249 11.73 -12.88 -8.01
CA PRO A 249 12.75 -13.59 -8.75
C PRO A 249 14.11 -12.93 -8.49
N ARG A 250 15.11 -13.73 -8.10
CA ARG A 250 16.49 -13.28 -7.95
C ARG A 250 17.21 -13.23 -9.29
N GLY A 251 18.20 -12.36 -9.38
CA GLY A 251 19.09 -12.22 -10.53
C GLY A 251 19.08 -10.85 -11.17
N THR A 252 19.63 -10.78 -12.37
CA THR A 252 19.80 -9.54 -13.12
C THR A 252 18.74 -9.40 -14.20
N PHE A 253 18.03 -8.29 -14.16
CA PHE A 253 16.97 -7.92 -15.09
C PHE A 253 17.27 -6.57 -15.75
N LYS A 254 16.42 -6.18 -16.70
CA LYS A 254 16.45 -4.85 -17.30
C LYS A 254 15.10 -4.17 -17.19
N VAL A 255 15.08 -2.85 -17.10
CA VAL A 255 13.84 -2.07 -17.27
C VAL A 255 13.35 -2.22 -18.70
N ARG A 256 12.21 -2.88 -18.90
CA ARG A 256 11.60 -3.10 -20.21
C ARG A 256 10.76 -1.91 -20.65
N ASN A 257 9.89 -1.43 -19.77
CA ASN A 257 8.95 -0.35 -20.05
C ASN A 257 8.59 0.39 -18.77
N LYS A 258 8.03 1.59 -18.92
CA LYS A 258 7.53 2.41 -17.80
C LYS A 258 6.16 2.97 -18.14
N ALA A 259 5.30 3.13 -17.14
CA ALA A 259 4.00 3.79 -17.30
C ALA A 259 3.68 4.62 -16.05
N GLY A 260 3.28 5.87 -16.26
CA GLY A 260 2.65 6.71 -15.23
C GLY A 260 1.14 6.55 -15.29
N PHE A 261 0.48 6.53 -14.13
CA PHE A 261 -0.95 6.27 -13.96
C PHE A 261 -1.45 5.09 -14.81
N PRO A 262 -0.83 3.90 -14.69
CA PRO A 262 -1.20 2.75 -15.51
C PRO A 262 -2.63 2.29 -15.21
N LYS A 263 -3.30 1.74 -16.23
CA LYS A 263 -4.38 0.77 -15.99
C LYS A 263 -3.75 -0.56 -15.59
N TYR A 264 -4.48 -1.36 -14.80
CA TYR A 264 -4.03 -2.69 -14.42
C TYR A 264 -4.93 -3.74 -15.07
N THR A 265 -4.34 -4.75 -15.71
CA THR A 265 -5.10 -5.87 -16.26
C THR A 265 -4.90 -7.07 -15.37
N LEU A 266 -5.95 -7.47 -14.67
CA LEU A 266 -6.03 -8.75 -13.97
C LEU A 266 -6.36 -9.83 -14.99
N SER A 267 -5.61 -10.93 -15.02
CA SER A 267 -5.80 -12.04 -15.95
C SER A 267 -5.40 -13.35 -15.28
N PRO A 268 -5.89 -14.51 -15.74
CA PRO A 268 -5.50 -15.80 -15.16
C PRO A 268 -3.98 -16.06 -15.20
N SER A 269 -3.26 -15.37 -16.09
CA SER A 269 -1.82 -15.53 -16.26
C SER A 269 -0.94 -14.64 -15.35
N ASN A 270 -1.54 -13.72 -14.59
CA ASN A 270 -0.80 -12.77 -13.74
C ASN A 270 -1.44 -12.53 -12.37
N THR A 271 -2.40 -13.37 -11.97
CA THR A 271 -3.05 -13.31 -10.66
C THR A 271 -2.92 -14.63 -9.93
N PHE A 272 -3.04 -14.56 -8.61
CA PHE A 272 -3.23 -15.70 -7.72
C PHE A 272 -4.71 -15.85 -7.30
N GLU A 273 -5.56 -14.88 -7.67
CA GLU A 273 -7.01 -14.87 -7.39
C GLU A 273 -7.79 -15.65 -8.47
N LEU A 274 -8.82 -16.40 -8.07
CA LEU A 274 -9.76 -16.99 -9.02
C LEU A 274 -10.55 -15.89 -9.73
N ILE A 275 -10.59 -15.90 -11.06
CA ILE A 275 -11.40 -14.97 -11.86
C ILE A 275 -12.71 -15.64 -12.23
N ASP A 276 -13.84 -15.02 -11.86
CA ASP A 276 -15.18 -15.63 -11.91
C ASP A 276 -15.53 -16.24 -13.28
N ASP A 277 -15.19 -15.54 -14.37
CA ASP A 277 -15.45 -15.96 -15.76
C ASP A 277 -14.18 -16.37 -16.54
N GLY A 278 -13.02 -16.36 -15.87
CA GLY A 278 -11.72 -16.59 -16.48
C GLY A 278 -11.27 -15.50 -17.48
N LEU A 279 -12.01 -14.40 -17.63
CA LEU A 279 -11.69 -13.33 -18.59
C LEU A 279 -10.87 -12.21 -17.94
N PRO A 280 -9.95 -11.56 -18.69
CA PRO A 280 -9.20 -10.45 -18.14
C PRO A 280 -10.08 -9.28 -17.72
N VAL A 281 -9.87 -8.77 -16.51
CA VAL A 281 -10.51 -7.56 -16.00
C VAL A 281 -9.54 -6.39 -16.09
N VAL A 282 -9.98 -5.28 -16.69
CA VAL A 282 -9.19 -4.04 -16.76
C VAL A 282 -9.65 -3.08 -15.67
N VAL A 283 -8.74 -2.80 -14.75
CA VAL A 283 -8.91 -1.89 -13.63
C VAL A 283 -8.37 -0.51 -13.99
N ALA A 284 -9.17 0.53 -13.72
CA ALA A 284 -8.85 1.90 -14.08
C ALA A 284 -7.64 2.46 -13.32
N SER A 285 -7.04 3.52 -13.84
CA SER A 285 -5.87 4.17 -13.24
C SER A 285 -6.22 4.97 -11.98
N GLY A 286 -5.23 5.15 -11.11
CA GLY A 286 -5.28 6.08 -9.98
C GLY A 286 -4.41 5.62 -8.80
N PRO A 287 -4.27 6.43 -7.74
CA PRO A 287 -3.49 6.08 -6.54
C PRO A 287 -3.96 4.80 -5.86
N ASN A 288 -5.25 4.49 -5.95
CA ASN A 288 -5.82 3.26 -5.40
C ASN A 288 -5.75 2.05 -6.35
N ASN A 289 -5.07 2.17 -7.49
CA ASN A 289 -4.84 1.04 -8.39
C ASN A 289 -3.92 -0.01 -7.73
N PRO A 290 -4.11 -1.33 -7.96
CA PRO A 290 -3.23 -2.37 -7.41
C PRO A 290 -1.72 -2.20 -7.68
N VAL A 291 -1.36 -1.53 -8.77
CA VAL A 291 0.03 -1.16 -9.08
C VAL A 291 0.35 0.32 -8.86
N GLY A 292 -0.55 1.05 -8.21
CA GLY A 292 -0.40 2.45 -7.86
C GLY A 292 -0.29 3.38 -9.07
N ILE A 293 0.39 4.51 -8.87
CA ILE A 293 0.51 5.56 -9.90
C ILE A 293 1.70 5.38 -10.85
N ALA A 294 2.55 4.37 -10.64
CA ALA A 294 3.74 4.17 -11.45
C ALA A 294 4.07 2.68 -11.60
N TRP A 295 4.44 2.28 -12.82
CA TRP A 295 4.89 0.94 -13.15
C TRP A 295 6.23 1.00 -13.90
N ILE A 296 7.19 0.22 -13.45
CA ILE A 296 8.49 -0.01 -14.09
C ILE A 296 8.59 -1.52 -14.35
N GLY A 297 8.25 -1.94 -15.57
CA GLY A 297 8.26 -3.35 -15.95
C GLY A 297 9.66 -3.88 -16.16
N LEU A 298 9.92 -5.11 -15.69
CA LEU A 298 11.20 -5.78 -15.84
C LEU A 298 11.21 -6.69 -17.08
N SER A 299 12.40 -7.14 -17.47
CA SER A 299 12.59 -8.13 -18.54
C SER A 299 11.98 -9.50 -18.21
N LYS A 300 11.72 -9.78 -16.93
CA LYS A 300 10.89 -10.91 -16.51
C LYS A 300 9.40 -10.58 -16.70
N LYS A 301 8.72 -11.36 -17.54
CA LYS A 301 7.28 -11.19 -17.83
C LYS A 301 6.46 -11.12 -16.53
N SER A 302 5.56 -10.15 -16.44
CA SER A 302 4.65 -9.88 -15.32
C SER A 302 5.28 -9.38 -14.02
N TYR A 303 6.59 -9.12 -13.97
CA TYR A 303 7.26 -8.52 -12.81
C TYR A 303 7.62 -7.06 -13.04
N GLY A 304 7.53 -6.27 -11.98
CA GLY A 304 7.80 -4.84 -12.02
C GLY A 304 8.13 -4.26 -10.65
N ILE A 305 8.68 -3.04 -10.69
CA ILE A 305 8.72 -2.12 -9.54
C ILE A 305 7.55 -1.16 -9.71
N HIS A 306 6.73 -0.99 -8.67
CA HIS A 306 5.50 -0.22 -8.80
C HIS A 306 5.04 0.45 -7.50
N GLY A 307 4.07 1.36 -7.60
CA GLY A 307 3.43 2.01 -6.45
C GLY A 307 2.45 1.07 -5.73
N THR A 308 1.66 1.59 -4.79
CA THR A 308 0.70 0.75 -4.06
C THR A 308 -0.45 1.60 -3.52
N PRO A 309 -1.68 1.02 -3.41
CA PRO A 309 -2.79 1.72 -2.78
C PRO A 309 -2.67 1.73 -1.25
N TRP A 310 -1.62 1.11 -0.67
CA TRP A 310 -1.37 1.08 0.77
C TRP A 310 0.06 1.53 1.13
N PRO A 311 0.42 2.81 0.93
CA PRO A 311 1.79 3.29 1.18
C PRO A 311 2.31 3.01 2.60
N SER A 312 1.42 3.03 3.60
CA SER A 312 1.77 2.76 5.01
C SER A 312 2.20 1.31 5.27
N ARG A 313 1.92 0.38 4.37
CA ARG A 313 2.29 -1.05 4.48
C ARG A 313 3.56 -1.41 3.73
N VAL A 314 4.20 -0.45 3.07
CA VAL A 314 5.45 -0.66 2.34
C VAL A 314 6.56 -1.04 3.32
N GLY A 315 7.25 -2.14 3.03
CA GLY A 315 8.22 -2.76 3.92
C GLY A 315 7.58 -3.81 4.85
N GLU A 316 6.35 -3.62 5.33
CA GLU A 316 5.73 -4.55 6.30
C GLU A 316 5.14 -5.81 5.65
N ALA A 317 4.48 -5.66 4.50
CA ALA A 317 3.81 -6.76 3.80
C ALA A 317 4.67 -7.33 2.66
N GLY A 318 4.85 -8.65 2.63
CA GLY A 318 5.42 -9.35 1.47
C GLY A 318 4.47 -9.27 0.28
N SER A 319 5.00 -8.97 -0.90
CA SER A 319 4.21 -8.91 -2.13
C SER A 319 4.00 -10.30 -2.74
N HIS A 320 3.11 -10.40 -3.73
CA HIS A 320 2.98 -11.55 -4.63
C HIS A 320 4.11 -11.60 -5.69
N GLY A 321 5.34 -11.26 -5.30
CA GLY A 321 6.55 -11.34 -6.12
C GLY A 321 7.03 -10.03 -6.79
N CYS A 322 6.20 -8.99 -6.93
CA CYS A 322 6.65 -7.68 -7.46
C CYS A 322 7.31 -6.79 -6.38
N ILE A 323 8.03 -5.74 -6.77
CA ILE A 323 8.64 -4.80 -5.82
C ILE A 323 7.67 -3.62 -5.64
N ARG A 324 7.13 -3.42 -4.44
CA ARG A 324 6.22 -2.30 -4.15
C ARG A 324 6.95 -1.21 -3.39
N LEU A 325 6.79 0.02 -3.85
CA LEU A 325 7.20 1.24 -3.18
C LEU A 325 5.96 2.06 -2.84
N THR A 326 6.11 3.11 -2.04
CA THR A 326 5.06 4.13 -1.91
C THR A 326 4.80 4.75 -3.29
N ASN A 327 3.61 5.34 -3.49
CA ASN A 327 3.26 5.94 -4.78
C ASN A 327 4.21 7.08 -5.18
N TRP A 328 4.62 7.92 -4.22
CA TRP A 328 5.55 9.01 -4.46
C TRP A 328 6.96 8.51 -4.82
N ASP A 329 7.49 7.52 -4.10
CA ASP A 329 8.80 6.91 -4.38
C ASP A 329 8.80 6.21 -5.75
N ALA A 330 7.74 5.46 -6.07
CA ALA A 330 7.61 4.78 -7.35
C ALA A 330 7.55 5.77 -8.52
N MET A 331 6.79 6.85 -8.37
CA MET A 331 6.69 7.91 -9.38
C MET A 331 8.00 8.68 -9.54
N GLU A 332 8.71 8.96 -8.46
CA GLU A 332 10.04 9.56 -8.52
C GLU A 332 11.00 8.64 -9.29
N LEU A 333 11.17 7.39 -8.85
CA LEU A 333 12.05 6.43 -9.51
C LEU A 333 11.71 6.26 -11.00
N ALA A 334 10.42 6.20 -11.34
CA ALA A 334 9.98 6.10 -12.74
C ALA A 334 10.43 7.30 -13.60
N LYS A 335 10.63 8.48 -13.02
CA LYS A 335 11.19 9.65 -13.72
C LYS A 335 12.71 9.60 -13.85
N LEU A 336 13.41 8.98 -12.89
CA LEU A 336 14.88 8.91 -12.87
C LEU A 336 15.46 7.85 -13.82
N VAL A 337 14.73 6.75 -14.04
CA VAL A 337 15.23 5.55 -14.75
C VAL A 337 14.93 5.59 -16.25
N SER A 338 15.76 4.95 -17.07
CA SER A 338 15.50 4.77 -18.51
C SER A 338 15.23 3.30 -18.85
N THR A 339 14.65 3.00 -20.02
CA THR A 339 14.57 1.61 -20.48
C THR A 339 15.96 1.06 -20.76
N GLY A 340 16.13 -0.25 -20.57
CA GLY A 340 17.39 -0.96 -20.76
C GLY A 340 18.35 -0.96 -19.58
N ILE A 341 18.14 -0.10 -18.57
CA ILE A 341 19.00 -0.07 -17.38
C ILE A 341 18.90 -1.35 -16.58
N GLU A 342 19.97 -1.71 -15.89
CA GLU A 342 20.06 -2.93 -15.10
C GLU A 342 19.27 -2.83 -13.78
N VAL A 343 18.64 -3.94 -13.40
CA VAL A 343 17.97 -4.12 -12.10
C VAL A 343 18.43 -5.45 -11.51
N VAL A 344 19.16 -5.41 -10.40
CA VAL A 344 19.60 -6.59 -9.66
C VAL A 344 18.64 -6.82 -8.49
N ILE A 345 18.15 -8.06 -8.34
CA ILE A 345 17.32 -8.49 -7.20
C ILE A 345 18.06 -9.62 -6.47
N GLU A 346 18.34 -9.45 -5.18
CA GLU A 346 19.12 -10.40 -4.37
C GLU A 346 18.53 -10.70 -2.99
#